data_AF-A0A7X8ZVW9-F1
#
_entry.id   AF-A0A7X8ZVW9-F1
#
_cell.length_a   1.000
_cell.length_b   1.000
_cell.length_c   1.000
_cell.angle_alpha   90.00
_cell.angle_beta   90.00
_cell.angle_gamma   90.00
#
_symmetry.space_group_name_H-M   'P 1'
#
loop_
_entity.id
_entity.type
_entity.pdbx_description
1 polymer ?
#
loop_
_entity_poly.entity_id
_entity_poly.type
_entity_poly.pdbx_seq_one_letter_code
_entity_poly.pdbx_strand_id
1 'polypeptide(L)'
;MKYKVIIDNLTPEEKVRLITGKNVWETYPIERLNIPSVFMADGPHGIRRQVDTGDNLGINQSYPSTLYPSSSLSGCSFDENLMFELGKHLAMEAKEQGVNLVLGPGINIKRHPLGGRNFEYFSEDPLVSGRLAKAWIKGIESEGVGACVKHFTCNNQETNRFLMNSLVDERTLNEIYLRPFKIALEAKPSALMTSYNRLNGRYVHANADLIK
;
A
#
# COMPACT_ATOMS: atom_id res chain seq x y z
N MET A 1 -19.33 16.90 -0.37
CA MET A 1 -18.68 15.60 -0.67
C MET A 1 -19.23 15.05 -1.98
N LYS A 2 -18.38 14.54 -2.86
CA LYS A 2 -18.74 13.99 -4.19
C LYS A 2 -19.80 12.88 -4.13
N TYR A 3 -19.80 12.07 -3.07
CA TYR A 3 -20.66 10.88 -2.94
C TYR A 3 -21.73 11.00 -1.84
N LYS A 4 -22.11 12.22 -1.45
CA LYS A 4 -23.05 12.46 -0.34
C LYS A 4 -24.37 11.69 -0.51
N VAL A 5 -24.95 11.72 -1.71
CA VAL A 5 -26.23 11.03 -2.00
C VAL A 5 -26.14 9.53 -1.74
N ILE A 6 -25.05 8.87 -2.15
CA ILE A 6 -24.85 7.43 -1.89
C ILE A 6 -24.72 7.18 -0.40
N ILE A 7 -23.90 7.98 0.30
CA ILE A 7 -23.64 7.83 1.74
C ILE A 7 -24.91 8.01 2.59
N ASP A 8 -25.75 8.98 2.22
CA ASP A 8 -27.01 9.27 2.90
C ASP A 8 -28.05 8.15 2.70
N ASN A 9 -27.91 7.35 1.63
CA ASN A 9 -28.79 6.22 1.32
C ASN A 9 -28.33 4.88 1.92
N LEU A 10 -27.15 4.80 2.54
CA LEU A 10 -26.67 3.59 3.21
C LEU A 10 -27.34 3.39 4.58
N THR A 11 -27.74 2.16 4.90
CA THR A 11 -28.14 1.80 6.26
C THR A 11 -26.91 1.81 7.20
N PRO A 12 -27.11 1.87 8.54
CA PRO A 12 -26.01 1.72 9.49
C PRO A 12 -25.18 0.43 9.28
N GLU A 13 -25.84 -0.69 8.98
CA GLU A 13 -25.19 -1.98 8.72
C GLU A 13 -24.37 -1.95 7.43
N GLU A 14 -24.89 -1.34 6.36
CA GLU A 14 -24.16 -1.15 5.11
C GLU A 14 -22.93 -0.24 5.33
N LYS A 15 -23.04 0.80 6.16
CA LYS A 15 -21.89 1.65 6.55
C LYS A 15 -20.83 0.87 7.30
N VAL A 16 -21.21 0.00 8.25
CA VAL A 16 -20.27 -0.87 8.99
C VAL A 16 -19.58 -1.85 8.05
N ARG A 17 -20.30 -2.44 7.09
CA ARG A 17 -19.72 -3.35 6.08
C ARG A 17 -18.69 -2.66 5.19
N LEU A 18 -18.89 -1.39 4.83
CA LEU A 18 -17.94 -0.65 3.97
C LEU A 18 -16.62 -0.29 4.67
N ILE A 19 -16.54 -0.42 6.00
CA ILE A 19 -15.31 -0.19 6.78
C ILE A 19 -14.68 -1.49 7.28
N THR A 20 -15.16 -2.65 6.82
CA THR A 20 -14.59 -3.96 7.13
C THR A 20 -14.34 -4.76 5.84
N GLY A 21 -13.31 -5.60 5.85
CA GLY A 21 -13.09 -6.55 4.76
C GLY A 21 -14.17 -7.65 4.78
N LYS A 22 -14.71 -8.00 3.62
CA LYS A 22 -15.57 -9.18 3.43
C LYS A 22 -14.77 -10.45 3.65
N ASN A 23 -13.54 -10.44 3.18
CA ASN A 23 -12.51 -11.43 3.43
C ASN A 23 -11.15 -10.74 3.38
N VAL A 24 -10.09 -11.51 3.18
CA VAL A 24 -8.70 -11.04 3.13
C VAL A 24 -8.46 -10.01 2.02
N TRP A 25 -9.14 -10.17 0.88
CA TRP A 25 -8.82 -9.49 -0.37
C TRP A 25 -9.95 -8.58 -0.87
N GLU A 26 -11.16 -8.71 -0.36
CA GLU A 26 -12.35 -8.06 -0.91
C GLU A 26 -13.08 -7.17 0.10
N THR A 27 -13.69 -6.10 -0.42
CA THR A 27 -14.72 -5.33 0.29
C THR A 27 -16.10 -5.97 0.14
N TYR A 28 -17.06 -5.55 0.96
CA TYR A 28 -18.46 -5.91 0.74
C TYR A 28 -19.05 -5.12 -0.44
N PRO A 29 -19.80 -5.78 -1.36
CA PRO A 29 -20.64 -5.08 -2.32
C PRO A 29 -21.94 -4.59 -1.66
N ILE A 30 -22.53 -3.51 -2.19
CA ILE A 30 -23.87 -3.01 -1.85
C ILE A 30 -24.69 -2.95 -3.15
N GLU A 31 -25.30 -4.08 -3.53
CA GLU A 31 -25.97 -4.27 -4.83
C GLU A 31 -27.11 -3.28 -5.06
N ARG A 32 -27.95 -3.01 -4.03
CA ARG A 32 -29.06 -2.05 -4.11
C ARG A 32 -28.62 -0.64 -4.54
N LEU A 33 -27.38 -0.27 -4.23
CA LEU A 33 -26.81 1.04 -4.54
C LEU A 33 -25.77 0.97 -5.67
N ASN A 34 -25.66 -0.17 -6.37
CA ASN A 34 -24.68 -0.41 -7.43
C ASN A 34 -23.22 -0.15 -6.97
N ILE A 35 -22.88 -0.51 -5.73
CA ILE A 35 -21.51 -0.45 -5.23
C ILE A 35 -20.87 -1.83 -5.38
N PRO A 36 -19.90 -2.01 -6.30
CA PRO A 36 -19.25 -3.30 -6.49
C PRO A 36 -18.26 -3.63 -5.35
N SER A 37 -17.89 -4.90 -5.25
CA SER A 37 -16.75 -5.34 -4.44
C SER A 37 -15.45 -4.80 -5.08
N VAL A 38 -14.53 -4.31 -4.24
CA VAL A 38 -13.16 -3.96 -4.64
C VAL A 38 -12.27 -5.13 -4.26
N PHE A 39 -11.59 -5.72 -5.25
CA PHE A 39 -10.59 -6.74 -5.04
C PHE A 39 -9.20 -6.09 -4.90
N MET A 40 -8.47 -6.46 -3.87
CA MET A 40 -7.13 -6.00 -3.54
C MET A 40 -6.15 -7.16 -3.68
N ALA A 41 -4.93 -6.91 -4.16
CA ALA A 41 -3.88 -7.93 -4.22
C ALA A 41 -2.50 -7.35 -3.90
N ASP A 42 -1.63 -8.16 -3.32
CA ASP A 42 -0.19 -7.88 -3.34
C ASP A 42 0.35 -7.92 -4.77
N GLY A 43 1.46 -7.27 -5.10
CA GLY A 43 2.19 -6.30 -4.30
C GLY A 43 3.19 -5.50 -5.14
N PRO A 44 4.27 -4.98 -4.53
CA PRO A 44 5.09 -3.91 -5.13
C PRO A 44 5.90 -4.29 -6.39
N HIS A 45 6.09 -5.59 -6.68
CA HIS A 45 6.94 -6.07 -7.79
C HIS A 45 6.38 -7.33 -8.48
N GLY A 46 5.06 -7.46 -8.50
CA GLY A 46 4.33 -8.55 -9.17
C GLY A 46 2.94 -8.70 -8.58
N ILE A 47 1.94 -8.96 -9.43
CA ILE A 47 0.56 -9.16 -8.97
C ILE A 47 0.40 -10.59 -8.48
N ARG A 48 -0.06 -10.75 -7.24
CA ARG A 48 -0.27 -12.03 -6.56
C ARG A 48 -1.74 -12.18 -6.23
N ARG A 49 -2.54 -12.54 -7.23
CA ARG A 49 -3.94 -12.93 -7.05
C ARG A 49 -4.05 -14.43 -6.90
N GLN A 50 -4.54 -14.89 -5.75
CA GLN A 50 -4.76 -16.32 -5.49
C GLN A 50 -6.00 -16.83 -6.22
N VAL A 51 -5.92 -18.07 -6.73
CA VAL A 51 -6.98 -18.70 -7.56
C VAL A 51 -8.17 -19.16 -6.69
N ASP A 52 -7.91 -19.61 -5.46
CA ASP A 52 -8.91 -20.17 -4.52
C ASP A 52 -9.12 -19.29 -3.27
N THR A 53 -9.61 -19.84 -2.15
CA THR A 53 -9.74 -19.12 -0.87
C THR A 53 -8.37 -18.58 -0.46
N GLY A 54 -8.20 -17.28 -0.67
CA GLY A 54 -6.93 -16.62 -0.42
C GLY A 54 -6.57 -16.66 1.07
N ASP A 55 -5.28 -16.85 1.35
CA ASP A 55 -4.72 -16.76 2.69
C ASP A 55 -3.91 -15.46 2.82
N ASN A 56 -3.78 -14.96 4.06
CA ASN A 56 -2.97 -13.76 4.32
C ASN A 56 -1.47 -14.04 4.15
N LEU A 57 -1.07 -15.31 4.02
CA LEU A 57 0.32 -15.77 4.00
C LEU A 57 0.89 -15.91 2.59
N GLY A 58 0.02 -15.98 1.57
CA GLY A 58 0.42 -16.14 0.19
C GLY A 58 0.87 -17.55 -0.22
N ILE A 59 0.45 -18.59 0.51
CA ILE A 59 0.93 -19.96 0.27
C ILE A 59 0.15 -20.64 -0.86
N ASN A 60 -1.10 -20.23 -1.10
CA ASN A 60 -1.94 -20.81 -2.14
C ASN A 60 -1.51 -20.38 -3.55
N GLN A 61 -1.85 -21.22 -4.54
CA GLN A 61 -1.55 -21.00 -5.95
C GLN A 61 -2.12 -19.66 -6.42
N SER A 62 -1.28 -18.90 -7.15
CA SER A 62 -1.66 -17.62 -7.75
C SER A 62 -1.78 -17.76 -9.26
N TYR A 63 -2.59 -16.89 -9.87
CA TYR A 63 -2.55 -16.72 -11.32
C TYR A 63 -1.13 -16.36 -11.77
N PRO A 64 -0.68 -16.84 -12.95
CA PRO A 64 0.61 -16.44 -13.50
C PRO A 64 0.70 -14.93 -13.68
N SER A 65 1.80 -14.34 -13.22
CA SER A 65 2.09 -12.90 -13.31
C SER A 65 3.58 -12.69 -13.54
N THR A 66 3.96 -11.51 -14.04
CA THR A 66 5.37 -11.15 -14.17
C THR A 66 5.96 -10.85 -12.80
N LEU A 67 7.06 -11.53 -12.46
CA LEU A 67 7.86 -11.22 -11.28
C LEU A 67 8.94 -10.22 -11.67
N TYR A 68 8.78 -8.97 -11.22
CA TYR A 68 9.75 -7.91 -11.46
C TYR A 68 10.86 -7.91 -10.41
N PRO A 69 11.99 -7.23 -10.67
CA PRO A 69 13.00 -6.96 -9.66
C PRO A 69 12.39 -6.37 -8.38
N SER A 70 12.86 -6.86 -7.23
CA SER A 70 12.44 -6.34 -5.93
C SER A 70 12.66 -4.83 -5.85
N SER A 71 11.89 -4.13 -5.01
CA SER A 71 12.00 -2.67 -4.89
C SER A 71 13.41 -2.21 -4.47
N SER A 72 14.17 -3.06 -3.76
CA SER A 72 15.57 -2.78 -3.45
C SER A 72 16.46 -2.75 -4.69
N LEU A 73 16.25 -3.64 -5.66
CA LEU A 73 17.01 -3.63 -6.91
C LEU A 73 16.50 -2.54 -7.86
N SER A 74 15.18 -2.41 -7.98
CA SER A 74 14.54 -1.33 -8.75
C SER A 74 14.97 0.06 -8.24
N GLY A 75 15.17 0.21 -6.93
CA GLY A 75 15.67 1.43 -6.29
C GLY A 75 17.06 1.86 -6.78
N CYS A 76 17.91 0.91 -7.15
CA CYS A 76 19.26 1.17 -7.66
C CYS A 76 19.27 1.75 -9.08
N SER A 77 18.13 1.81 -9.78
CA SER A 77 18.03 2.47 -11.08
C SER A 77 18.10 3.99 -11.00
N PHE A 78 17.64 4.57 -9.87
CA PHE A 78 17.40 6.01 -9.74
C PHE A 78 16.55 6.62 -10.87
N ASP A 79 15.74 5.80 -11.54
CA ASP A 79 15.01 6.19 -12.75
C ASP A 79 13.50 6.23 -12.48
N GLU A 80 12.95 7.44 -12.41
CA GLU A 80 11.51 7.66 -12.26
C GLU A 80 10.70 7.20 -13.47
N ASN A 81 11.23 7.33 -14.69
CA ASN A 81 10.51 6.89 -15.88
C ASN A 81 10.39 5.35 -15.88
N LEU A 82 11.46 4.66 -15.50
CA LEU A 82 11.43 3.21 -15.33
C LEU A 82 10.41 2.78 -14.27
N MET A 83 10.32 3.51 -13.15
CA MET A 83 9.32 3.21 -12.12
C MET A 83 7.89 3.47 -12.56
N PHE A 84 7.67 4.50 -13.38
CA PHE A 84 6.38 4.75 -14.01
C PHE A 84 5.98 3.59 -14.94
N GLU A 85 6.86 3.15 -15.83
CA GLU A 85 6.59 2.02 -16.74
C GLU A 85 6.37 0.71 -15.97
N LEU A 86 7.14 0.46 -14.90
CA LEU A 86 6.92 -0.67 -14.00
C LEU A 86 5.52 -0.64 -13.38
N GLY A 87 5.12 0.50 -12.82
CA GLY A 87 3.78 0.68 -12.25
C GLY A 87 2.68 0.46 -13.28
N LYS A 88 2.85 0.99 -14.49
CA LYS A 88 1.91 0.82 -15.60
C LYS A 88 1.72 -0.65 -15.98
N HIS A 89 2.81 -1.40 -16.18
CA HIS A 89 2.71 -2.82 -16.53
C HIS A 89 2.08 -3.66 -15.41
N LEU A 90 2.40 -3.37 -14.14
CA LEU A 90 1.73 -4.01 -13.01
C LEU A 90 0.23 -3.76 -13.01
N ALA A 91 -0.21 -2.54 -13.34
CA ALA A 91 -1.64 -2.25 -13.42
C ALA A 91 -2.33 -2.92 -14.60
N MET A 92 -1.66 -3.08 -15.74
CA MET A 92 -2.20 -3.86 -16.87
C MET A 92 -2.45 -5.32 -16.45
N GLU A 93 -1.50 -5.96 -15.77
CA GLU A 93 -1.69 -7.32 -15.23
C GLU A 93 -2.77 -7.36 -14.14
N ALA A 94 -2.79 -6.38 -13.24
CA ALA A 94 -3.81 -6.27 -12.20
C ALA A 94 -5.21 -6.21 -12.81
N LYS A 95 -5.39 -5.40 -13.85
CA LYS A 95 -6.66 -5.23 -14.56
C LYS A 95 -7.11 -6.50 -15.27
N GLU A 96 -6.20 -7.18 -15.96
CA GLU A 96 -6.48 -8.48 -16.60
C GLU A 96 -6.90 -9.52 -15.56
N GLN A 97 -6.27 -9.47 -14.39
CA GLN A 97 -6.62 -10.30 -13.24
C GLN A 97 -7.72 -9.69 -12.37
N GLY A 98 -8.53 -8.72 -12.83
CA GLY A 98 -9.66 -8.19 -12.06
C GLY A 98 -9.33 -7.62 -10.67
N VAL A 99 -8.08 -7.18 -10.45
CA VAL A 99 -7.62 -6.50 -9.24
C VAL A 99 -7.87 -5.00 -9.39
N ASN A 100 -8.55 -4.40 -8.41
CA ASN A 100 -8.90 -2.98 -8.41
C ASN A 100 -7.89 -2.11 -7.66
N LEU A 101 -7.19 -2.68 -6.66
CA LEU A 101 -6.23 -1.96 -5.83
C LEU A 101 -4.97 -2.81 -5.60
N VAL A 102 -3.82 -2.32 -6.04
CA VAL A 102 -2.52 -2.97 -5.80
C VAL A 102 -1.96 -2.51 -4.46
N LEU A 103 -1.63 -3.47 -3.58
CA LEU A 103 -1.06 -3.22 -2.27
C LEU A 103 0.43 -2.87 -2.38
N GLY A 104 0.73 -1.68 -2.89
CA GLY A 104 2.08 -1.15 -3.03
C GLY A 104 2.10 0.34 -3.44
N PRO A 105 3.30 0.96 -3.46
CA PRO A 105 4.59 0.34 -3.19
C PRO A 105 4.92 0.34 -1.69
N GLY A 106 5.88 -0.52 -1.30
CA GLY A 106 6.50 -0.49 0.03
C GLY A 106 7.59 0.58 0.08
N ILE A 107 7.49 1.53 1.02
CA ILE A 107 8.38 2.72 1.07
C ILE A 107 8.94 2.99 2.47
N ASN A 108 8.94 2.00 3.36
CA ASN A 108 9.58 2.15 4.66
C ASN A 108 11.10 2.33 4.47
N ILE A 109 11.69 3.22 5.27
CA ILE A 109 13.14 3.48 5.25
C ILE A 109 13.91 2.24 5.71
N LYS A 110 14.98 1.89 4.99
CA LYS A 110 15.92 0.83 5.37
C LYS A 110 16.82 1.28 6.54
N ARG A 111 16.24 1.47 7.73
CA ARG A 111 16.94 1.95 8.93
C ARG A 111 18.16 1.09 9.28
N HIS A 112 18.03 -0.23 9.11
CA HIS A 112 19.05 -1.20 9.45
C HIS A 112 19.10 -2.29 8.37
N PRO A 113 20.28 -2.76 7.96
CA PRO A 113 20.41 -3.73 6.86
C PRO A 113 19.74 -5.08 7.14
N LEU A 114 19.61 -5.47 8.42
CA LEU A 114 18.94 -6.70 8.85
C LEU A 114 17.39 -6.64 8.83
N GLY A 115 16.80 -5.57 8.31
CA GLY A 115 15.35 -5.47 8.14
C GLY A 115 14.83 -6.56 7.20
N GLY A 116 14.01 -7.48 7.71
CA GLY A 116 13.51 -8.65 6.95
C GLY A 116 12.71 -8.32 5.69
N ARG A 117 12.23 -7.07 5.56
CA ARG A 117 11.49 -6.56 4.39
C ARG A 117 12.26 -5.51 3.59
N ASN A 118 13.55 -5.32 3.83
CA ASN A 118 14.35 -4.36 3.07
C ASN A 118 14.33 -4.63 1.56
N PHE A 119 14.15 -5.90 1.14
CA PHE A 119 14.07 -6.25 -0.28
C PHE A 119 12.87 -5.59 -1.00
N GLU A 120 11.75 -5.36 -0.30
CA GLU A 120 10.53 -4.74 -0.85
C GLU A 120 10.46 -3.22 -0.61
N TYR A 121 11.54 -2.60 -0.09
CA TYR A 121 11.66 -1.15 0.09
C TYR A 121 12.72 -0.57 -0.85
N PHE A 122 12.54 0.69 -1.26
CA PHE A 122 13.43 1.33 -2.23
C PHE A 122 14.81 1.68 -1.64
N SER A 123 14.88 2.55 -0.64
CA SER A 123 16.15 3.11 -0.18
C SER A 123 16.17 3.39 1.34
N GLU A 124 17.36 3.63 1.87
CA GLU A 124 17.54 4.30 3.17
C GLU A 124 17.34 5.83 3.05
N ASP A 125 17.45 6.38 1.84
CA ASP A 125 17.25 7.79 1.57
C ASP A 125 15.75 8.11 1.33
N PRO A 126 15.19 9.11 2.04
CA PRO A 126 13.78 9.47 1.94
C PRO A 126 13.40 10.13 0.61
N LEU A 127 14.33 10.82 -0.05
CA LEU A 127 14.07 11.51 -1.31
C LEU A 127 14.04 10.52 -2.48
N VAL A 128 14.98 9.57 -2.52
CA VAL A 128 14.98 8.45 -3.45
C VAL A 128 13.72 7.62 -3.28
N SER A 129 13.41 7.19 -2.04
CA SER A 129 12.22 6.38 -1.77
C SER A 129 10.93 7.09 -2.16
N GLY A 130 10.82 8.39 -1.86
CA GLY A 130 9.65 9.19 -2.21
C GLY A 130 9.47 9.41 -3.71
N ARG A 131 10.54 9.76 -4.44
CA ARG A 131 10.46 10.04 -5.89
C ARG A 131 10.14 8.79 -6.70
N LEU A 132 10.81 7.68 -6.41
CA LEU A 132 10.55 6.40 -7.09
C LEU A 132 9.14 5.89 -6.80
N ALA A 133 8.69 5.99 -5.54
CA ALA A 133 7.32 5.64 -5.18
C ALA A 133 6.27 6.51 -5.88
N LYS A 134 6.50 7.83 -5.95
CA LYS A 134 5.61 8.77 -6.65
C LYS A 134 5.44 8.37 -8.13
N ALA A 135 6.53 8.03 -8.80
CA ALA A 135 6.49 7.59 -10.19
C ALA A 135 5.77 6.24 -10.37
N TRP A 136 6.08 5.27 -9.50
CA TRP A 136 5.40 3.96 -9.49
C TRP A 136 3.88 4.09 -9.28
N ILE A 137 3.45 4.92 -8.32
CA ILE A 137 2.04 5.19 -8.05
C ILE A 137 1.36 5.80 -9.27
N LYS A 138 1.99 6.78 -9.92
CA LYS A 138 1.46 7.38 -11.15
C LYS A 138 1.28 6.37 -12.27
N GLY A 139 2.21 5.42 -12.41
CA GLY A 139 2.09 4.34 -13.40
C GLY A 139 0.87 3.47 -13.15
N ILE A 140 0.67 3.04 -11.90
CA ILE A 140 -0.49 2.22 -11.52
C ILE A 140 -1.81 2.96 -11.78
N GLU A 141 -1.91 4.18 -11.27
CA GLU A 141 -3.13 5.00 -11.35
C GLU A 141 -3.46 5.43 -12.79
N SER A 142 -2.48 5.45 -13.71
CA SER A 142 -2.70 5.79 -15.12
C SER A 142 -3.54 4.78 -15.90
N GLU A 143 -3.63 3.54 -15.43
CA GLU A 143 -4.38 2.45 -16.08
C GLU A 143 -5.76 2.21 -15.43
N GLY A 144 -6.15 3.07 -14.47
CA GLY A 144 -7.42 2.98 -13.75
C GLY A 144 -7.46 1.93 -12.65
N VAL A 145 -6.29 1.45 -12.20
CA VAL A 145 -6.12 0.60 -11.01
C VAL A 145 -5.58 1.47 -9.88
N GLY A 146 -6.07 1.30 -8.66
CA GLY A 146 -5.62 2.10 -7.53
C GLY A 146 -4.30 1.58 -6.93
N ALA A 147 -3.47 2.49 -6.43
CA ALA A 147 -2.29 2.18 -5.64
C ALA A 147 -2.54 2.34 -4.13
N CYS A 148 -1.86 1.53 -3.32
CA CYS A 148 -1.94 1.57 -1.85
C CYS A 148 -0.54 1.64 -1.23
N VAL A 149 -0.07 2.87 -1.01
CA VAL A 149 1.28 3.11 -0.46
C VAL A 149 1.40 2.58 0.97
N LYS A 150 2.50 1.88 1.28
CA LYS A 150 2.65 1.14 2.55
C LYS A 150 4.09 1.14 3.09
N HIS A 151 4.34 0.88 4.37
CA HIS A 151 3.39 0.86 5.49
C HIS A 151 3.58 2.14 6.30
N PHE A 152 2.53 2.93 6.41
CA PHE A 152 2.57 4.22 7.09
C PHE A 152 2.40 4.04 8.60
N THR A 153 3.39 4.26 9.46
CA THR A 153 4.80 4.56 9.20
C THR A 153 5.71 3.87 10.25
N CYS A 154 7.02 4.03 10.12
CA CYS A 154 8.03 3.51 11.04
C CYS A 154 7.99 1.98 11.26
N ASN A 155 7.56 1.22 10.26
CA ASN A 155 7.64 -0.24 10.24
C ASN A 155 8.97 -0.69 9.63
N ASN A 156 10.07 -0.56 10.38
CA ASN A 156 11.43 -0.76 9.86
C ASN A 156 12.10 -2.07 10.34
N GLN A 157 11.35 -2.95 11.02
CA GLN A 157 11.80 -4.27 11.45
C GLN A 157 10.61 -5.23 11.56
N GLU A 158 10.88 -6.53 11.38
CA GLU A 158 9.82 -7.55 11.46
C GLU A 158 9.65 -8.13 12.87
N THR A 159 10.73 -8.18 13.65
CA THR A 159 10.71 -8.70 15.02
C THR A 159 9.68 -7.94 15.85
N ASN A 160 8.66 -8.66 16.32
CA ASN A 160 7.55 -8.15 17.11
C ASN A 160 6.80 -6.98 16.44
N ARG A 161 6.71 -6.92 15.10
CA ARG A 161 6.09 -5.79 14.37
C ARG A 161 4.66 -5.42 14.80
N PHE A 162 3.91 -6.37 15.35
CA PHE A 162 2.56 -6.16 15.89
C PHE A 162 2.54 -5.58 17.32
N LEU A 163 3.67 -5.57 18.02
CA LEU A 163 3.76 -5.16 19.44
C LEU A 163 4.79 -4.06 19.66
N MET A 164 5.79 -3.93 18.79
CA MET A 164 6.90 -3.01 18.97
C MET A 164 6.44 -1.56 18.98
N ASN A 165 7.22 -0.72 19.67
CA ASN A 165 7.01 0.72 19.70
C ASN A 165 8.24 1.43 19.14
N SER A 166 8.07 2.05 17.98
CA SER A 166 9.08 2.91 17.37
C SER A 166 9.09 4.24 18.12
N LEU A 167 10.18 4.49 18.85
CA LEU A 167 10.41 5.75 19.56
C LEU A 167 11.25 6.67 18.67
N VAL A 168 10.65 7.76 18.20
CA VAL A 168 11.25 8.64 17.19
C VAL A 168 10.93 10.09 17.54
N ASP A 169 11.95 10.94 17.60
CA ASP A 169 11.76 12.38 17.78
C ASP A 169 11.10 13.02 16.54
N GLU A 170 10.49 14.19 16.74
CA GLU A 170 9.72 14.87 15.70
C GLU A 170 10.55 15.19 14.45
N ARG A 171 11.82 15.57 14.62
CA ARG A 171 12.69 15.93 13.50
C ARG A 171 12.98 14.70 12.64
N THR A 172 13.44 13.62 13.27
CA THR A 172 13.71 12.36 12.56
C THR A 172 12.43 11.80 11.92
N LEU A 173 11.29 11.89 12.61
CA LEU A 173 10.00 11.47 12.06
C LEU A 173 9.66 12.22 10.76
N ASN A 174 9.80 13.54 10.76
CA ASN A 174 9.45 14.39 9.61
C ASN A 174 10.47 14.31 8.47
N GLU A 175 11.76 14.34 8.77
CA GLU A 175 12.83 14.39 7.77
C GLU A 175 13.11 13.02 7.13
N ILE A 176 12.92 11.92 7.87
CA ILE A 176 13.28 10.57 7.41
C ILE A 176 12.04 9.72 7.11
N TYR A 177 11.16 9.51 8.09
CA TYR A 177 10.13 8.47 7.96
C TYR A 177 8.82 8.94 7.31
N LEU A 178 8.42 10.19 7.51
CA LEU A 178 7.25 10.79 6.86
C LEU A 178 7.61 11.41 5.50
N ARG A 179 8.86 11.83 5.31
CA ARG A 179 9.31 12.48 4.09
C ARG A 179 9.01 11.70 2.80
N PRO A 180 9.26 10.38 2.68
CA PRO A 180 8.94 9.64 1.47
C PRO A 180 7.43 9.56 1.22
N PHE A 181 6.61 9.42 2.28
CA PHE A 181 5.15 9.45 2.16
C PHE A 181 4.65 10.82 1.69
N LYS A 182 5.18 11.91 2.24
CA LYS A 182 4.83 13.27 1.81
C LYS A 182 5.06 13.47 0.30
N ILE A 183 6.17 12.96 -0.24
CA ILE A 183 6.48 13.02 -1.68
C ILE A 183 5.56 12.08 -2.47
N ALA A 184 5.38 10.84 -2.01
CA ALA A 184 4.54 9.84 -2.68
C ALA A 184 3.06 10.29 -2.76
N LEU A 185 2.54 10.96 -1.73
CA LEU A 185 1.17 11.48 -1.69
C LEU A 185 0.90 12.58 -2.73
N GLU A 186 1.95 13.23 -3.29
CA GLU A 186 1.79 14.14 -4.43
C GLU A 186 1.28 13.42 -5.69
N ALA A 187 1.44 12.09 -5.78
CA ALA A 187 0.83 11.27 -6.84
C ALA A 187 -0.65 10.96 -6.59
N LYS A 188 -1.20 11.31 -5.41
CA LYS A 188 -2.59 11.05 -5.01
C LYS A 188 -2.98 9.55 -5.12
N PRO A 189 -2.26 8.65 -4.42
CA PRO A 189 -2.64 7.23 -4.41
C PRO A 189 -4.07 7.04 -3.90
N SER A 190 -4.76 6.06 -4.45
CA SER A 190 -6.13 5.69 -4.08
C SER A 190 -6.26 5.27 -2.60
N ALA A 191 -5.20 4.70 -2.03
CA ALA A 191 -5.17 4.27 -0.63
C ALA A 191 -3.80 4.42 0.03
N LEU A 192 -3.81 4.31 1.36
CA LEU A 192 -2.63 4.24 2.20
C LEU A 192 -2.85 3.14 3.24
N MET A 193 -1.86 2.27 3.41
CA MET A 193 -1.90 1.19 4.40
C MET A 193 -1.11 1.58 5.64
N THR A 194 -1.78 1.60 6.79
CA THR A 194 -1.14 1.85 8.08
C THR A 194 -0.24 0.70 8.48
N SER A 195 0.81 1.00 9.25
CA SER A 195 1.70 -0.01 9.81
C SER A 195 1.11 -0.72 11.02
N TYR A 196 1.69 -1.88 11.33
CA TYR A 196 1.31 -2.68 12.48
C TYR A 196 1.81 -2.11 13.81
N ASN A 197 2.98 -1.47 13.81
CA ASN A 197 3.66 -1.07 15.04
C ASN A 197 2.97 0.11 15.75
N ARG A 198 3.44 0.37 16.97
CA ARG A 198 3.22 1.63 17.66
C ARG A 198 4.27 2.66 17.25
N LEU A 199 3.88 3.93 17.20
CA LEU A 199 4.77 5.08 17.07
C LEU A 199 4.56 5.97 18.30
N ASN A 200 5.63 6.19 19.07
CA ASN A 200 5.60 7.01 20.28
C ASN A 200 4.44 6.64 21.23
N GLY A 201 4.20 5.33 21.40
CA GLY A 201 3.24 4.77 22.37
C GLY A 201 1.85 4.44 21.82
N ARG A 202 1.49 4.88 20.60
CA ARG A 202 0.17 4.63 20.00
C ARG A 202 0.27 3.80 18.73
N TYR A 203 -0.65 2.85 18.53
CA TYR A 203 -0.75 2.10 17.28
C TYR A 203 -1.06 3.02 16.11
N VAL A 204 -0.35 2.89 14.99
CA VAL A 204 -0.51 3.84 13.88
C VAL A 204 -1.92 3.79 13.28
N HIS A 205 -2.50 2.60 13.14
CA HIS A 205 -3.89 2.43 12.66
C HIS A 205 -4.96 3.06 13.55
N ALA A 206 -4.63 3.43 14.80
CA ALA A 206 -5.52 4.06 15.75
C ALA A 206 -5.03 5.47 16.19
N ASN A 207 -4.01 6.03 15.53
CA ASN A 207 -3.45 7.32 15.90
C ASN A 207 -4.05 8.45 15.05
N ALA A 208 -5.09 9.09 15.58
CA ALA A 208 -5.81 10.17 14.91
C ALA A 208 -4.90 11.34 14.48
N ASP A 209 -3.85 11.65 15.25
CA ASP A 209 -2.93 12.76 14.96
C ASP A 209 -2.06 12.49 13.72
N LEU A 210 -1.96 11.23 13.28
CA LEU A 210 -1.21 10.81 12.09
C LEU A 210 -2.08 10.58 10.86
N ILE A 211 -3.36 10.19 11.05
CA ILE A 211 -4.22 9.68 9.97
C ILE A 211 -5.41 10.60 9.64
N LYS A 212 -5.61 11.70 10.36
CA LYS A 212 -6.63 12.73 10.08
C LYS A 212 -5.98 14.00 9.56
#